data_AF-A0AAD7R5V9-F1
#
_entry.id   AF-A0AAD7R5V9-F1
#
_cell.length_a   1.000
_cell.length_b   1.000
_cell.length_c   1.000
_cell.angle_alpha   90.00
_cell.angle_beta   90.00
_cell.angle_gamma   90.00
#
_symmetry.space_group_name_H-M   'P 1'
#
loop_
_entity.id
_entity.type
_entity.pdbx_description
1 polymer ?
#
loop_
_entity_poly.entity_id
_entity_poly.type
_entity_poly.pdbx_seq_one_letter_code
_entity_poly.pdbx_strand_id
1 'polypeptide(L)'
;MEDSESIFTELFRYLERRRSEVKELIRDQEKAAVSRAERLIEQLEQEIAELRRRDAELEQLSHTEDHIHFLQSCQSVCAPPGPGDLPRIALNPHVSFEAFRKQVSELKERLEDVCKGELVKISQTVENVHILEPRTREDFLQYSCQLTLDPNTACRLLRLSEGNREWQDLSMPIEGAVKLPRKSHQSQQHFWLRCWTWLLGKMGERGSY
;
A
#
# COMPACT_ATOMS: atom_id res chain seq x y z
N MET A 1 -6.63 -9.08 17.32
CA MET A 1 -5.85 -9.14 16.06
C MET A 1 -6.50 -8.28 14.99
N GLU A 2 -7.82 -8.39 14.82
CA GLU A 2 -8.60 -7.55 13.89
C GLU A 2 -8.44 -6.03 14.15
N ASP A 3 -8.41 -5.60 15.42
CA ASP A 3 -8.22 -4.19 15.79
C ASP A 3 -6.84 -3.63 15.36
N SER A 4 -5.77 -4.42 15.45
CA SER A 4 -4.43 -3.98 15.02
C SER A 4 -4.34 -3.85 13.50
N GLU A 5 -4.97 -4.76 12.75
CA GLU A 5 -5.01 -4.69 11.29
C GLU A 5 -5.78 -3.46 10.79
N SER A 6 -6.86 -3.10 11.47
CA SER A 6 -7.61 -1.87 11.20
C SER A 6 -6.73 -0.62 11.40
N ILE A 7 -5.99 -0.53 12.51
CA ILE A 7 -5.09 0.61 12.80
C ILE A 7 -4.03 0.77 11.71
N PHE A 8 -3.37 -0.31 11.29
CA PHE A 8 -2.38 -0.23 10.21
C PHE A 8 -3.02 0.20 8.89
N THR A 9 -4.21 -0.31 8.59
CA THR A 9 -4.96 0.08 7.38
C THR A 9 -5.27 1.57 7.36
N GLU A 10 -5.70 2.15 8.48
CA GLU A 10 -5.93 3.60 8.60
C GLU A 10 -4.65 4.41 8.42
N LEU A 11 -3.53 3.96 8.98
CA LEU A 11 -2.22 4.61 8.81
C LEU A 11 -1.78 4.60 7.34
N PHE A 12 -1.94 3.47 6.63
CA PHE A 12 -1.64 3.39 5.20
C PHE A 12 -2.50 4.36 4.40
N ARG A 13 -3.83 4.39 4.64
CA ARG A 13 -4.73 5.34 3.98
C ARG A 13 -4.34 6.79 4.25
N TYR A 14 -3.96 7.10 5.48
CA TYR A 14 -3.49 8.44 5.85
C TYR A 14 -2.24 8.85 5.06
N LEU A 15 -1.22 7.98 5.02
CA LEU A 15 0.03 8.25 4.29
C LEU A 15 -0.21 8.39 2.79
N GLU A 16 -1.08 7.56 2.23
CA GLU A 16 -1.45 7.61 0.82
C GLU A 16 -2.16 8.91 0.47
N ARG A 17 -3.09 9.37 1.33
CA ARG A 17 -3.71 10.70 1.19
C ARG A 17 -2.67 11.83 1.23
N ARG A 18 -1.75 11.82 2.20
CA ARG A 18 -0.69 12.85 2.31
C ARG A 18 0.22 12.86 1.07
N ARG A 19 0.56 11.69 0.53
CA ARG A 19 1.30 11.56 -0.73
C ARG A 19 0.56 12.23 -1.89
N SER A 20 -0.76 12.02 -2.00
CA SER A 20 -1.58 12.66 -3.03
C SER A 20 -1.61 14.18 -2.87
N GLU A 21 -1.78 14.68 -1.64
CA GLU A 21 -1.76 16.14 -1.36
C GLU A 21 -0.45 16.80 -1.81
N VAL A 22 0.71 16.19 -1.51
CA VAL A 22 2.02 16.68 -1.97
C VAL A 22 2.14 16.65 -3.49
N LYS A 23 1.63 15.59 -4.14
CA LYS A 23 1.65 15.48 -5.61
C LYS A 23 0.83 16.58 -6.27
N GLU A 24 -0.37 16.87 -5.76
CA GLU A 24 -1.22 17.92 -6.32
C GLU A 24 -0.60 19.32 -6.13
N LEU A 25 0.03 19.60 -4.97
CA LEU A 25 0.78 20.84 -4.78
C LEU A 25 1.89 21.06 -5.84
N ILE A 26 2.62 20.00 -6.18
CA ILE A 26 3.66 20.07 -7.23
C ILE A 26 3.02 20.36 -8.59
N ARG A 27 1.92 19.66 -8.92
CA ARG A 27 1.22 19.85 -10.20
C ARG A 27 0.63 21.24 -10.35
N ASP A 28 0.06 21.79 -9.28
CA ASP A 28 -0.48 23.15 -9.26
C ASP A 28 0.64 24.19 -9.48
N GLN A 29 1.79 23.99 -8.82
CA GLN A 29 2.95 24.86 -9.00
C GLN A 29 3.53 24.77 -10.42
N GLU A 30 3.62 23.57 -10.99
CA GLU A 30 4.06 23.35 -12.36
C GLU A 30 3.11 24.02 -13.35
N LYS A 31 1.80 23.80 -13.22
CA LYS A 31 0.79 24.42 -14.06
C LYS A 31 0.84 25.94 -13.98
N ALA A 32 0.98 26.50 -12.78
CA ALA A 32 1.11 27.95 -12.59
C ALA A 32 2.42 28.50 -13.19
N ALA A 33 3.51 27.73 -13.20
CA ALA A 33 4.75 28.12 -13.88
C ALA A 33 4.59 28.07 -15.41
N VAL A 34 3.99 27.01 -15.95
CA VAL A 34 3.73 26.85 -17.39
C VAL A 34 2.82 27.96 -17.91
N SER A 35 1.66 28.21 -17.27
CA SER A 35 0.74 29.26 -17.72
C SER A 35 1.34 30.67 -17.62
N ARG A 36 2.31 30.90 -16.73
CA ARG A 36 3.07 32.16 -16.71
C ARG A 36 4.02 32.25 -17.90
N ALA A 37 4.73 31.17 -18.24
CA ALA A 37 5.62 31.13 -19.38
C ALA A 37 4.87 31.27 -20.71
N GLU A 38 3.74 30.59 -20.87
CA GLU A 38 2.87 30.69 -22.07
C GLU A 38 2.43 32.14 -22.32
N ARG A 39 1.96 32.85 -21.29
CA ARG A 39 1.57 34.26 -21.40
C ARG A 39 2.73 35.15 -21.82
N LEU A 40 3.93 34.91 -21.30
CA LEU A 40 5.12 35.67 -21.68
C LEU A 40 5.53 35.39 -23.14
N ILE A 41 5.41 34.15 -23.60
CA ILE A 41 5.67 33.79 -25.00
C ILE A 41 4.70 34.53 -25.92
N GLU A 42 3.40 34.48 -25.63
CA GLU A 42 2.37 35.18 -26.42
C GLU A 42 2.61 36.70 -26.49
N GLN A 43 2.99 37.31 -25.36
CA GLN A 43 3.36 38.72 -25.31
C GLN A 43 4.59 39.03 -26.18
N LEU A 44 5.63 38.21 -26.11
CA LEU A 44 6.85 38.38 -26.92
C LEU A 44 6.57 38.18 -28.41
N GLU A 45 5.73 37.21 -28.78
CA GLU A 45 5.31 36.98 -30.16
C GLU A 45 4.57 38.19 -30.73
N GLN A 46 3.67 38.79 -29.94
CA GLN A 46 2.96 40.01 -30.32
C GLN A 46 3.90 41.21 -30.47
N GLU A 47 4.89 41.35 -29.57
CA GLU A 47 5.89 42.42 -29.66
C GLU A 47 6.78 42.26 -30.90
N ILE A 48 7.22 41.04 -31.21
CA ILE A 48 7.97 40.74 -32.45
C ILE A 48 7.13 41.07 -33.68
N ALA A 49 5.84 40.73 -33.70
CA ALA A 49 4.93 41.04 -34.80
C ALA A 49 4.77 42.56 -35.00
N GLU A 50 4.56 43.32 -33.91
CA GLU A 50 4.47 44.78 -33.95
C GLU A 50 5.78 45.44 -34.39
N LEU A 51 6.93 44.93 -33.95
CA LEU A 51 8.23 45.40 -34.39
C LEU A 51 8.43 45.16 -35.89
N ARG A 52 8.10 43.96 -36.39
CA ARG A 52 8.16 43.63 -37.83
C ARG A 52 7.23 44.50 -38.67
N ARG A 53 6.02 44.81 -38.17
CA ARG A 53 5.08 45.72 -38.84
C ARG A 53 5.67 47.13 -38.96
N ARG A 54 6.19 47.68 -37.85
CA ARG A 54 6.82 49.01 -37.88
C ARG A 54 8.06 49.06 -38.76
N ASP A 55 8.89 48.02 -38.74
CA ASP A 55 10.09 47.90 -39.58
C ASP A 55 9.71 47.97 -41.07
N ALA A 56 8.67 47.23 -41.48
CA ALA A 56 8.15 47.29 -42.84
C ALA A 56 7.56 48.68 -43.21
N GLU A 57 6.86 49.33 -42.28
CA GLU A 57 6.34 50.70 -42.48
C GLU A 57 7.48 51.72 -42.64
N LEU A 58 8.53 51.62 -41.81
CA LEU A 58 9.72 52.46 -41.92
C LEU A 58 10.45 52.24 -43.24
N GLU A 59 10.55 50.99 -43.70
CA GLU A 59 11.16 50.64 -44.98
C GLU A 59 10.35 51.22 -46.15
N GLN A 60 9.02 51.22 -46.09
CA GLN A 60 8.20 51.88 -47.12
C GLN A 60 8.35 53.41 -47.10
N LEU A 61 8.40 53.99 -45.91
CA LEU A 61 8.60 55.43 -45.71
C LEU A 61 9.95 55.93 -46.22
N SER A 62 11.02 55.14 -46.08
CA SER A 62 12.36 55.50 -46.55
C SER A 62 12.46 55.62 -48.07
N HIS A 63 11.59 54.92 -48.81
CA HIS A 63 11.50 54.96 -50.27
C HIS A 63 10.49 56.00 -50.79
N THR A 64 9.83 56.77 -49.92
CA THR A 64 8.80 57.73 -50.32
C THR A 64 9.42 59.06 -50.77
N GLU A 65 9.03 59.56 -51.96
CA GLU A 65 9.46 60.87 -52.47
C GLU A 65 8.59 62.05 -51.97
N ASP A 66 7.42 61.78 -51.40
CA ASP A 66 6.54 62.79 -50.78
C ASP A 66 7.02 63.15 -49.37
N HIS A 67 7.73 64.28 -49.27
CA HIS A 67 8.27 64.78 -48.01
C HIS A 67 7.20 65.23 -47.00
N ILE A 68 6.00 65.60 -47.44
CA ILE A 68 4.91 65.99 -46.52
C ILE A 68 4.33 64.73 -45.86
N HIS A 69 4.06 63.70 -46.66
CA HIS A 69 3.63 62.40 -46.15
C HIS A 69 4.69 61.77 -45.23
N PHE A 70 5.97 61.87 -45.59
CA PHE A 70 7.07 61.42 -44.74
C PHE A 70 7.01 62.06 -43.35
N LEU A 71 6.94 63.40 -43.28
CA LEU A 71 6.92 64.12 -42.01
C LEU A 71 5.70 63.77 -41.14
N GLN A 72 4.54 63.54 -41.76
CA GLN A 72 3.30 63.16 -41.05
C GLN A 72 3.38 61.73 -40.49
N SER A 73 3.84 60.76 -41.28
CA SER A 73 3.83 59.34 -40.91
C SER A 73 5.04 58.92 -40.06
N CYS A 74 6.20 59.59 -40.19
CA CYS A 74 7.36 59.30 -39.34
C CYS A 74 7.07 59.54 -37.85
N GLN A 75 6.28 60.57 -37.51
CA GLN A 75 5.94 60.86 -36.10
C GLN A 75 5.15 59.72 -35.44
N SER A 76 4.23 59.06 -36.16
CA SER A 76 3.45 57.96 -35.61
C SER A 76 4.24 56.66 -35.50
N VAL A 77 5.15 56.40 -36.45
CA VAL A 77 5.90 55.13 -36.51
C VAL A 77 7.12 55.13 -35.57
N CYS A 78 7.77 56.28 -35.38
CA CYS A 78 8.92 56.41 -34.49
C CYS A 78 8.58 56.48 -33.00
N ALA A 79 7.30 56.53 -32.63
CA ALA A 79 6.89 56.44 -31.23
C ALA A 79 7.27 55.05 -30.69
N PRO A 80 8.10 54.94 -29.64
CA PRO A 80 8.40 53.65 -29.04
C PRO A 80 7.10 53.01 -28.56
N PRO A 81 6.94 51.67 -28.69
CA PRO A 81 5.89 51.00 -27.93
C PRO A 81 6.07 51.41 -26.47
N GLY A 82 5.01 51.95 -25.86
CA GLY A 82 5.03 52.31 -24.44
C GLY A 82 5.58 51.12 -23.65
N PRO A 83 6.34 51.34 -22.56
CA PRO A 83 6.99 50.26 -21.84
C PRO A 83 5.93 49.20 -21.55
N GLY A 84 5.99 48.09 -22.27
CA GLY A 84 5.11 46.98 -22.00
C GLY A 84 5.32 46.63 -20.54
N ASP A 85 4.24 46.34 -19.83
CA ASP A 85 4.26 45.83 -18.45
C ASP A 85 4.90 44.44 -18.40
N LEU A 86 6.09 44.28 -18.98
CA LEU A 86 6.95 43.13 -18.82
C LEU A 86 7.29 43.11 -17.34
N PRO A 87 6.77 42.15 -16.57
CA PRO A 87 7.25 41.95 -15.23
C PRO A 87 8.73 41.66 -15.40
N ARG A 88 9.60 42.54 -14.87
CA ARG A 88 11.02 42.22 -14.73
C ARG A 88 11.07 40.82 -14.18
N ILE A 89 11.57 39.90 -15.00
CA ILE A 89 11.53 38.47 -14.75
C ILE A 89 12.37 38.22 -13.51
N ALA A 90 11.75 38.33 -12.33
CA ALA A 90 12.20 37.67 -11.14
C ALA A 90 11.78 36.21 -11.33
N LEU A 91 12.48 35.52 -12.25
CA LEU A 91 12.62 34.08 -12.16
C LEU A 91 13.11 33.87 -10.74
N ASN A 92 12.24 33.40 -9.85
CA ASN A 92 12.67 32.95 -8.54
C ASN A 92 13.48 31.68 -8.81
N PRO A 93 14.82 31.73 -8.85
CA PRO A 93 15.64 30.59 -9.24
C PRO A 93 15.68 29.55 -8.11
N HIS A 94 15.04 29.84 -6.98
CA HIS A 94 15.25 29.18 -5.70
C HIS A 94 14.11 28.28 -5.24
N VAL A 95 13.17 27.90 -6.11
CA VAL A 95 12.39 26.67 -5.83
C VAL A 95 13.31 25.48 -6.10
N SER A 96 14.30 25.29 -5.22
CA SER A 96 15.27 24.22 -5.34
C SER A 96 14.56 22.90 -5.09
N PHE A 97 14.48 22.08 -6.14
CA PHE A 97 14.02 20.70 -6.04
C PHE A 97 14.83 19.90 -5.01
N GLU A 98 16.08 20.32 -4.73
CA GLU A 98 16.92 19.76 -3.69
C GLU A 98 16.39 20.05 -2.29
N ALA A 99 15.91 21.27 -2.02
CA ALA A 99 15.32 21.62 -0.73
C ALA A 99 14.04 20.80 -0.46
N PHE A 100 13.19 20.64 -1.48
CA PHE A 100 12.02 19.77 -1.39
C PHE A 100 12.41 18.31 -1.13
N ARG A 101 13.36 17.78 -1.90
CA ARG A 101 13.86 16.40 -1.72
C ARG A 101 14.42 16.19 -0.32
N LYS A 102 15.16 17.17 0.20
CA LYS A 102 15.70 17.16 1.56
C LYS A 102 14.58 17.08 2.59
N GLN A 103 13.55 17.92 2.48
CA GLN A 103 12.40 17.89 3.38
C GLN A 103 11.65 16.54 3.36
N VAL A 104 11.47 15.95 2.18
CA VAL A 104 10.87 14.60 2.05
C VAL A 104 11.76 13.53 2.67
N SER A 105 13.08 13.63 2.52
CA SER A 105 14.04 12.72 3.15
C SER A 105 14.00 12.82 4.68
N GLU A 106 13.99 14.04 5.22
CA GLU A 106 13.88 14.28 6.67
C GLU A 106 12.56 13.73 7.23
N LEU A 107 11.45 13.89 6.49
CA LEU A 107 10.16 13.29 6.87
C LEU A 107 10.24 11.76 6.93
N LYS A 108 10.86 11.14 5.91
CA LYS A 108 11.07 9.69 5.85
C LYS A 108 11.90 9.21 7.06
N GLU A 109 13.03 9.86 7.33
CA GLU A 109 13.92 9.49 8.44
C GLU A 109 13.20 9.56 9.78
N ARG A 110 12.42 10.63 10.02
CA ARG A 110 11.62 10.77 11.25
C ARG A 110 10.57 9.68 11.38
N LEU A 111 9.91 9.31 10.29
CA LEU A 111 8.90 8.25 10.30
C LEU A 111 9.54 6.89 10.62
N GLU A 112 10.70 6.59 10.02
CA GLU A 112 11.44 5.36 10.29
C GLU A 112 11.93 5.30 11.75
N ASP A 113 12.40 6.42 12.31
CA ASP A 113 12.85 6.49 13.70
C ASP A 113 11.71 6.23 14.70
N VAL A 114 10.56 6.89 14.49
CA VAL A 114 9.34 6.66 15.29
C VAL A 114 8.91 5.19 15.20
N CYS A 115 8.85 4.62 13.99
CA CYS A 115 8.47 3.23 13.80
C CYS A 115 9.43 2.26 14.52
N LYS A 116 10.75 2.47 14.43
CA LYS A 116 11.73 1.64 15.12
C LYS A 116 11.53 1.69 16.64
N GLY A 117 11.38 2.89 17.20
CA GLY A 117 11.17 3.07 18.63
C GLY A 117 9.91 2.38 19.15
N GLU A 118 8.79 2.51 18.45
CA GLU A 118 7.53 1.89 18.85
C GLU A 118 7.52 0.38 18.63
N LEU A 119 8.13 -0.13 17.55
CA LEU A 119 8.23 -1.57 17.31
C LEU A 119 9.01 -2.31 18.40
N VAL A 120 10.05 -1.69 18.97
CA VAL A 120 10.77 -2.26 20.12
C VAL A 120 9.85 -2.41 21.34
N LYS A 121 9.02 -1.40 21.65
CA LYS A 121 8.07 -1.45 22.76
C LYS A 121 6.98 -2.49 22.53
N ILE A 122 6.49 -2.58 21.29
CA ILE A 122 5.51 -3.59 20.89
C ILE A 122 6.10 -4.99 21.06
N SER A 123 7.34 -5.24 20.60
CA SER A 123 8.03 -6.53 20.77
C SER A 123 8.15 -6.93 22.23
N GLN A 124 8.61 -6.00 23.08
CA GLN A 124 8.71 -6.23 24.53
C GLN A 124 7.34 -6.57 25.14
N THR A 125 6.27 -5.89 24.71
CA THR A 125 4.93 -6.18 25.18
C THR A 125 4.48 -7.58 24.76
N VAL A 126 4.75 -7.98 23.52
CA VAL A 126 4.42 -9.31 22.98
C VAL A 126 5.22 -10.41 23.70
N GLU A 127 6.50 -10.21 23.98
CA GLU A 127 7.32 -11.15 24.76
C GLU A 127 6.80 -11.32 26.21
N ASN A 128 6.27 -10.25 26.79
CA ASN A 128 5.63 -10.28 28.11
C ASN A 128 4.25 -10.95 28.11
N VAL A 129 3.62 -11.14 26.94
CA VAL A 129 2.44 -12.00 26.82
C VAL A 129 2.90 -13.44 26.94
N HIS A 130 3.01 -13.93 28.18
CA HIS A 130 3.20 -15.35 28.43
C HIS A 130 1.97 -16.11 27.93
N ILE A 131 2.12 -16.79 26.79
CA ILE A 131 1.33 -17.98 26.51
C ILE A 131 1.76 -18.99 27.57
N LEU A 132 1.06 -19.00 28.71
CA LEU A 132 1.34 -19.92 29.79
C LEU A 132 1.19 -21.34 29.22
N GLU A 133 2.31 -22.03 29.02
CA GLU A 133 2.27 -23.47 28.79
C GLU A 133 1.54 -24.08 29.99
N PRO A 134 0.41 -24.78 29.78
CA PRO A 134 -0.33 -25.37 30.88
C PRO A 134 0.56 -26.37 31.61
N ARG A 135 0.97 -26.04 32.85
CA ARG A 135 1.88 -26.86 33.67
C ARG A 135 1.12 -27.81 34.58
N THR A 136 -0.12 -27.49 34.92
CA THR A 136 -1.00 -28.34 35.73
C THR A 136 -2.12 -28.93 34.89
N ARG A 137 -2.71 -30.02 35.39
CA ARG A 137 -3.86 -30.67 34.73
C ARG A 137 -5.04 -29.71 34.63
N GLU A 138 -5.23 -28.87 35.65
CA GLU A 138 -6.29 -27.87 35.73
C GLU A 138 -6.11 -26.77 34.67
N ASP A 139 -4.87 -26.31 34.43
CA ASP A 139 -4.56 -25.37 33.35
C ASP A 139 -4.90 -25.97 31.98
N PHE A 140 -4.55 -27.24 31.76
CA PHE A 140 -4.81 -27.93 30.49
C PHE A 140 -6.31 -28.12 30.25
N LEU A 141 -7.08 -28.37 31.31
CA LEU A 141 -8.53 -28.56 31.24
C LEU A 141 -9.28 -27.26 30.86
N GLN A 142 -8.71 -26.08 31.10
CA GLN A 142 -9.30 -24.81 30.63
C GLN A 142 -9.38 -24.75 29.10
N TYR A 143 -8.48 -25.42 28.40
CA TYR A 143 -8.44 -25.52 26.94
C TYR A 143 -9.17 -26.76 26.40
N SER A 144 -9.79 -27.56 27.26
CA SER A 144 -10.47 -28.78 26.83
C SER A 144 -11.78 -28.43 26.12
N CYS A 145 -11.95 -28.94 24.90
CA CYS A 145 -13.22 -28.92 24.19
C CYS A 145 -13.80 -30.34 24.12
N GLN A 146 -15.11 -30.43 24.09
CA GLN A 146 -15.80 -31.71 24.05
C GLN A 146 -15.87 -32.20 22.61
N LEU A 147 -14.97 -33.12 22.24
CA LEU A 147 -14.92 -33.69 20.90
C LEU A 147 -16.09 -34.66 20.68
N THR A 148 -16.82 -34.49 19.58
CA THR A 148 -17.85 -35.42 19.10
C THR A 148 -17.47 -35.89 17.70
N LEU A 149 -17.62 -37.20 17.45
CA LEU A 149 -17.40 -37.79 16.15
C LEU A 149 -18.59 -37.46 15.23
N ASP A 150 -18.31 -37.07 13.99
CA ASP A 150 -19.35 -36.87 12.99
C ASP A 150 -19.80 -38.23 12.43
N PRO A 151 -21.09 -38.62 12.61
CA PRO A 151 -21.62 -39.88 12.09
C PRO A 151 -21.51 -40.00 10.57
N ASN A 152 -21.54 -38.88 9.84
CA ASN A 152 -21.50 -38.90 8.38
C ASN A 152 -20.10 -39.20 7.83
N THR A 153 -19.07 -38.99 8.66
CA THR A 153 -17.68 -39.24 8.31
C THR A 153 -17.16 -40.57 8.88
N ALA A 154 -17.96 -41.25 9.72
CA ALA A 154 -17.58 -42.51 10.34
C ALA A 154 -17.55 -43.67 9.34
N CYS A 155 -16.52 -44.53 9.46
CA CYS A 155 -16.42 -45.75 8.66
C CYS A 155 -17.60 -46.68 8.96
N ARG A 156 -18.18 -47.31 7.92
CA ARG A 156 -19.38 -48.18 8.04
C ARG A 156 -19.20 -49.39 8.98
N LEU A 157 -17.95 -49.76 9.28
CA LEU A 157 -17.62 -50.84 10.20
C LEU A 157 -17.54 -50.40 11.67
N LEU A 158 -17.71 -49.10 11.95
CA LEU A 158 -17.68 -48.53 13.28
C LEU A 158 -19.10 -48.09 13.69
N ARG A 159 -19.53 -48.51 14.87
CA ARG A 159 -20.78 -48.05 15.48
C ARG A 159 -20.47 -46.99 16.53
N LEU A 160 -21.01 -45.79 16.35
CA LEU A 160 -20.91 -44.72 17.34
C LEU A 160 -21.94 -44.91 18.45
N SER A 161 -21.54 -44.65 19.70
CA SER A 161 -22.38 -44.70 20.91
C SER A 161 -22.09 -43.52 21.85
N GLU A 162 -22.88 -43.38 22.91
CA GLU A 162 -22.73 -42.34 23.94
C GLU A 162 -22.65 -40.92 23.36
N GLY A 163 -23.63 -40.54 22.53
CA GLY A 163 -23.66 -39.22 21.89
C GLY A 163 -22.52 -38.97 20.91
N ASN A 164 -22.11 -40.00 20.16
CA ASN A 164 -21.02 -39.99 19.19
C ASN A 164 -19.64 -39.70 19.80
N ARG A 165 -19.43 -40.08 21.05
CA ARG A 165 -18.14 -39.91 21.75
C ARG A 165 -17.37 -41.22 21.89
N GLU A 166 -18.07 -42.33 21.74
CA GLU A 166 -17.49 -43.66 21.78
C GLU A 166 -17.76 -44.37 20.45
N TRP A 167 -16.87 -45.28 20.08
CA TRP A 167 -17.02 -46.10 18.88
C TRP A 167 -16.69 -47.56 19.19
N GLN A 168 -17.43 -48.47 18.55
CA GLN A 168 -17.22 -49.90 18.63
C GLN A 168 -16.90 -50.45 17.25
N ASP A 169 -15.84 -51.25 17.15
CA ASP A 169 -15.50 -51.97 15.93
C ASP A 169 -16.37 -53.21 15.80
N LEU A 170 -17.15 -53.30 14.71
CA LEU A 170 -18.03 -54.42 14.43
C LEU A 170 -17.33 -55.55 13.65
N SER A 171 -16.03 -55.43 13.35
CA SER A 171 -15.28 -56.40 12.54
C SER A 171 -14.69 -57.60 13.31
N MET A 172 -14.88 -57.71 14.63
CA MET A 172 -14.44 -58.87 15.42
C MET A 172 -15.60 -59.57 16.16
N PRO A 173 -15.71 -60.92 16.14
CA PRO A 173 -16.72 -61.64 16.92
C PRO A 173 -16.46 -61.53 18.42
N ILE A 174 -17.54 -61.35 19.17
CA ILE A 174 -17.53 -61.10 20.61
C ILE A 174 -17.26 -62.42 21.35
N GLU A 175 -15.99 -62.66 21.71
CA GLU A 175 -15.66 -63.53 22.85
C GLU A 175 -14.78 -62.74 23.82
N GLY A 176 -15.31 -62.49 25.02
CA GLY A 176 -14.59 -61.87 26.13
C GLY A 176 -14.59 -60.34 26.10
N ALA A 177 -15.60 -59.72 26.70
CA ALA A 177 -15.61 -58.29 27.00
C ALA A 177 -14.46 -57.94 27.96
N VAL A 178 -13.30 -57.55 27.41
CA VAL A 178 -12.24 -56.91 28.19
C VAL A 178 -12.64 -55.45 28.37
N LYS A 179 -13.17 -55.12 29.55
CA LYS A 179 -13.24 -53.73 30.03
C LYS A 179 -11.80 -53.22 30.14
N LEU A 180 -11.35 -52.47 29.13
CA LEU A 180 -10.05 -51.79 29.22
C LEU A 180 -10.17 -50.63 30.22
N PRO A 181 -9.29 -50.54 31.24
CA PRO A 181 -9.33 -49.45 32.19
C PRO A 181 -8.90 -48.15 31.51
N ARG A 182 -9.48 -47.02 31.94
CA ARG A 182 -8.94 -45.68 31.68
C ARG A 182 -7.45 -45.67 32.02
N LYS A 183 -6.58 -45.67 31.01
CA LYS A 183 -5.13 -45.51 31.16
C LYS A 183 -4.61 -44.39 30.27
N SER A 184 -3.51 -43.81 30.75
CA SER A 184 -2.88 -42.54 30.41
C SER A 184 -2.53 -42.34 28.93
N HIS A 185 -2.33 -41.06 28.58
CA HIS A 185 -2.06 -40.47 27.27
C HIS A 185 -0.93 -41.17 26.44
N GLN A 186 -0.02 -41.91 27.09
CA GLN A 186 1.08 -42.60 26.42
C GLN A 186 0.63 -43.84 25.63
N SER A 187 -0.49 -44.47 26.01
CA SER A 187 -1.05 -45.61 25.27
C SER A 187 -1.87 -45.19 24.04
N GLN A 188 -2.33 -43.93 23.98
CA GLN A 188 -3.06 -43.40 22.82
C GLN A 188 -2.13 -43.15 21.62
N GLN A 189 -0.86 -42.79 21.85
CA GLN A 189 0.11 -42.60 20.76
C GLN A 189 0.40 -43.92 20.02
N HIS A 190 0.58 -45.03 20.75
CA HIS A 190 0.80 -46.34 20.15
C HIS A 190 -0.42 -46.85 19.36
N PHE A 191 -1.64 -46.46 19.77
CA PHE A 191 -2.86 -46.84 19.05
C PHE A 191 -3.03 -46.02 17.77
N TRP A 192 -2.84 -44.70 17.81
CA TRP A 192 -2.83 -43.86 16.62
C TRP A 192 -1.71 -44.24 15.63
N LEU A 193 -0.51 -44.57 16.12
CA LEU A 193 0.58 -45.08 15.28
C LEU A 193 0.23 -46.43 14.64
N ARG A 194 -0.46 -47.34 15.35
CA ARG A 194 -0.92 -48.62 14.78
C ARG A 194 -2.05 -48.45 13.76
N CYS A 195 -2.97 -47.51 13.99
CA CYS A 195 -4.01 -47.19 13.01
C CYS A 195 -3.43 -46.48 11.78
N TRP A 196 -2.44 -45.59 11.96
CA TRP A 196 -1.73 -44.91 10.88
C TRP A 196 -0.88 -45.88 10.06
N THR A 197 -0.19 -46.84 10.69
CA THR A 197 0.57 -47.88 9.96
C THR A 197 -0.35 -48.87 9.23
N TRP A 198 -1.54 -49.17 9.77
CA TRP A 198 -2.55 -49.95 9.06
C TRP A 198 -3.14 -49.21 7.85
N LEU A 199 -3.41 -47.91 7.98
CA LEU A 199 -3.86 -47.04 6.87
C LEU A 199 -2.81 -46.90 5.76
N LEU A 200 -1.54 -46.73 6.11
CA LEU A 200 -0.43 -46.69 5.16
C LEU A 200 -0.20 -48.06 4.47
N GLY A 201 -0.34 -49.17 5.21
CA GLY A 201 -0.24 -50.52 4.64
C GLY A 201 -1.36 -50.84 3.64
N LYS A 202 -2.57 -50.28 3.83
CA LYS A 202 -3.70 -50.48 2.90
C LYS A 202 -3.70 -49.53 1.70
N MET A 203 -2.94 -48.44 1.72
CA MET A 203 -2.75 -47.56 0.56
C MET A 203 -1.62 -48.00 -0.38
N GLY A 204 -0.79 -48.98 0.00
CA GLY A 204 0.31 -49.52 -0.82
C GLY A 204 -0.06 -50.64 -1.81
N GLU A 205 -1.29 -51.17 -1.78
CA GLU A 205 -1.72 -52.29 -2.65
C GLU A 205 -2.84 -51.93 -3.64
N ARG A 206 -2.87 -50.68 -4.13
CA ARG A 206 -3.62 -50.33 -5.35
C ARG A 206 -2.72 -49.60 -6.33
N GLY A 207 -1.87 -50.38 -6.97
CA GLY A 207 -1.07 -49.97 -8.12
C GLY A 207 -0.45 -51.19 -8.79
N SER A 208 -1.21 -51.89 -9.63
CA SER A 208 -0.78 -52.54 -10.88
C SER A 208 -1.89 -53.48 -11.40
N TYR A 209 -2.28 -53.21 -12.65
CA TYR A 209 -3.23 -53.90 -13.54
C TYR A 209 -4.73 -53.68 -13.30
#